data_AF-A0AAV0IYI5-F1
#
_entry.id   AF-A0AAV0IYI5-F1
#
_cell.length_a   1.000
_cell.length_b   1.000
_cell.length_c   1.000
_cell.angle_alpha   90.00
_cell.angle_beta   90.00
_cell.angle_gamma   90.00
#
_symmetry.space_group_name_H-M   'P 1'
#
loop_
_entity.id
_entity.type
_entity.pdbx_description
1 polymer ?
#
loop_
_entity_poly.entity_id
_entity_poly.type
_entity_poly.pdbx_seq_one_letter_code
_entity_poly.pdbx_strand_id
1 'polypeptide(L)' 'MKNLTPWEDLVSAVEKINLSMSKKEGVEYFLQEEVDSLGLGPKSRTYILLLIRMKHLVVETTNGSISYRTL' A
#
# COMPACT_ATOMS: atom_id res chain seq x y z
N MET A 1 -12.52 10.91 -19.05
CA MET A 1 -13.40 10.61 -17.90
C MET A 1 -12.62 9.78 -16.90
N LYS A 2 -12.77 10.11 -15.62
CA LYS A 2 -12.36 9.37 -14.41
C LYS A 2 -12.12 7.87 -14.70
N ASN A 3 -10.86 7.49 -14.92
CA ASN A 3 -10.46 6.09 -14.79
C ASN A 3 -10.50 5.77 -13.30
N LEU A 4 -11.71 5.57 -12.77
CA LEU A 4 -11.90 4.81 -11.55
C LEU A 4 -11.08 3.55 -11.77
N THR A 5 -10.03 3.43 -10.99
CA THR A 5 -9.26 2.22 -10.82
C THR A 5 -10.26 1.04 -10.85
N PRO A 6 -10.18 0.11 -11.82
CA PRO A 6 -11.05 -1.06 -11.83
C PRO A 6 -11.03 -1.63 -10.43
N TRP A 7 -12.20 -1.80 -9.81
CA TRP A 7 -12.29 -2.25 -8.42
C TRP A 7 -11.43 -3.50 -8.17
N GLU A 8 -11.35 -4.38 -9.16
CA GLU A 8 -10.48 -5.57 -9.21
C GLU A 8 -8.99 -5.25 -9.05
N ASP A 9 -8.49 -4.19 -9.71
CA ASP A 9 -7.11 -3.76 -9.58
C ASP A 9 -6.79 -3.31 -8.15
N LEU A 10 -7.73 -2.63 -7.49
CA LEU A 10 -7.58 -2.20 -6.10
C LEU A 10 -7.61 -3.40 -5.15
N VAL A 11 -8.52 -4.35 -5.36
CA VAL A 11 -8.58 -5.59 -4.57
C VAL A 11 -7.28 -6.37 -4.69
N SER A 12 -6.78 -6.57 -5.92
CA SER A 12 -5.50 -7.24 -6.16
C SER A 12 -4.33 -6.50 -5.49
N ALA A 13 -4.34 -5.16 -5.49
CA ALA A 13 -3.33 -4.37 -4.80
C ALA A 13 -3.35 -4.60 -3.28
N VAL A 14 -4.54 -4.65 -2.67
CA VAL A 14 -4.71 -4.93 -1.23
C VAL A 14 -4.23 -6.34 -0.87
N GLU A 15 -4.55 -7.35 -1.68
CA GLU A 15 -4.07 -8.72 -1.46
C GLU A 15 -2.55 -8.80 -1.46
N LYS A 16 -1.89 -8.13 -2.40
CA LYS A 16 -0.42 -8.08 -2.49
C LYS A 16 0.21 -7.35 -1.30
N ILE A 17 -0.39 -6.24 -0.86
CA ILE A 17 0.04 -5.48 0.33
C ILE A 17 -0.05 -6.38 1.57
N ASN A 18 -1.20 -7.04 1.78
CA ASN A 18 -1.43 -7.93 2.91
C ASN A 18 -0.45 -9.11 2.90
N LEU A 19 -0.23 -9.73 1.74
CA LEU A 19 0.73 -10.83 1.58
C LEU A 19 2.18 -10.39 1.84
N SER A 20 2.54 -9.15 1.49
CA SER A 20 3.85 -8.57 1.81
C SER A 20 4.05 -8.43 3.32
N MET A 21 3.04 -7.89 4.02
CA MET A 21 3.10 -7.70 5.47
C MET A 21 3.07 -9.04 6.22
N SER A 22 2.29 -10.01 5.77
CA SER A 22 2.22 -11.34 6.40
C SER A 22 3.53 -12.11 6.36
N LYS A 23 4.45 -11.77 5.46
CA LYS A 23 5.80 -12.39 5.40
C LYS A 23 6.73 -11.88 6.49
N LYS A 24 6.39 -10.77 7.14
CA LYS A 24 7.19 -10.15 8.20
C LYS A 24 6.46 -10.38 9.52
N GLU A 25 6.95 -11.30 10.36
CA GLU A 25 6.31 -11.62 11.63
C GLU A 25 6.09 -10.36 12.49
N GLY A 26 4.82 -10.07 12.80
CA GLY A 26 4.44 -8.94 13.66
C GLY A 26 4.59 -7.55 13.03
N VAL A 27 4.82 -7.45 11.71
CA VAL A 27 5.02 -6.17 11.03
C VAL A 27 3.80 -5.81 10.18
N GLU A 28 3.05 -4.83 10.65
CA GLU A 28 1.85 -4.30 9.99
C GLU A 28 2.16 -3.09 9.09
N TYR A 29 3.39 -2.98 8.59
CA TYR A 29 3.82 -1.88 7.73
C TYR A 29 4.74 -2.29 6.57
N PHE A 30 4.81 -1.43 5.56
CA PHE A 30 5.82 -1.47 4.51
C PHE A 30 6.43 -0.09 4.30
N LEU A 31 7.67 -0.04 3.85
CA LEU A 31 8.40 1.19 3.59
C LEU A 31 8.11 1.73 2.19
N GLN A 32 8.32 3.03 1.99
CA GLN A 32 8.23 3.67 0.68
C GLN A 32 9.14 3.01 -0.37
N GLU A 33 10.32 2.53 0.03
CA GLU A 33 11.28 1.85 -0.84
C GLU A 33 10.80 0.46 -1.26
N GLU A 34 9.89 -0.15 -0.49
CA GLU A 34 9.33 -1.47 -0.77
C GLU A 34 8.17 -1.40 -1.77
N VAL A 35 7.59 -0.23 -2.03
CA VAL A 35 6.39 -0.05 -2.86
C VAL A 35 6.53 -0.68 -4.25
N ASP A 36 7.68 -0.52 -4.89
CA ASP A 36 7.92 -1.06 -6.23
C ASP A 36 8.07 -2.60 -6.20
N SER A 37 8.53 -3.16 -5.07
CA SER A 37 8.68 -4.60 -4.86
C SER A 37 7.35 -5.32 -4.56
N LEU A 38 6.29 -4.59 -4.19
CA LEU A 38 4.96 -5.13 -3.92
C LEU A 38 4.24 -5.66 -5.18
N GLY A 39 4.74 -5.32 -6.38
CA GLY A 39 4.14 -5.78 -7.63
C GLY A 39 2.72 -5.24 -7.89
N LEU A 40 2.42 -4.02 -7.40
CA LEU A 40 1.12 -3.36 -7.58
C LEU A 40 0.91 -2.83 -9.02
N GLY A 41 1.97 -2.82 -9.83
CA GLY A 41 1.95 -2.31 -11.20
C GLY A 41 2.09 -0.79 -11.29
N PRO A 42 1.86 -0.20 -12.48
CA PRO A 42 2.21 1.20 -12.78
C PRO A 42 1.42 2.24 -11.98
N LYS A 43 0.34 1.83 -11.30
CA LYS A 43 -0.51 2.69 -10.45
C LYS A 43 -0.26 2.48 -8.95
N SER A 44 0.86 1.85 -8.56
CA SER A 44 1.23 1.55 -7.16
C SER A 44 0.92 2.69 -6.18
N ARG A 45 1.44 3.88 -6.47
CA ARG A 45 1.24 5.10 -5.65
C ARG A 45 -0.22 5.55 -5.60
N THR A 46 -0.99 5.37 -6.68
CA THR A 46 -2.41 5.70 -6.72
C THR A 46 -3.23 4.78 -5.82
N TYR A 47 -2.93 3.47 -5.80
CA TYR A 47 -3.60 2.53 -4.89
C TYR A 47 -3.31 2.87 -3.43
N ILE A 48 -2.04 3.12 -3.09
CA ILE A 48 -1.63 3.48 -1.73
C ILE A 48 -2.31 4.79 -1.29
N LEU A 49 -2.31 5.81 -2.14
CA LEU A 49 -3.00 7.07 -1.87
C LEU A 49 -4.50 6.87 -1.63
N LEU A 50 -5.15 5.99 -2.41
CA LEU A 50 -6.57 5.69 -2.25
C LEU A 50 -6.83 5.00 -0.90
N LEU A 51 -6.01 4.02 -0.52
CA LEU A 51 -6.12 3.33 0.77
C LEU A 51 -5.90 4.27 1.96
N ILE A 52 -5.00 5.24 1.84
CA ILE A 52 -4.83 6.30 2.85
C ILE A 52 -6.10 7.16 2.94
N ARG A 53 -6.68 7.58 1.81
CA ARG A 53 -7.92 8.38 1.80
C ARG A 53 -9.13 7.63 2.34
N MET A 54 -9.16 6.31 2.17
CA MET A 54 -10.18 5.42 2.71
C MET A 54 -9.93 5.04 4.18
N LYS A 55 -8.86 5.53 4.81
CA LYS A 55 -8.47 5.18 6.19
C LYS A 55 -8.24 3.67 6.38
N HIS A 56 -7.61 3.03 5.40
CA HIS A 56 -7.06 1.68 5.54
C HIS A 56 -5.55 1.66 5.79
N LEU A 57 -4.85 2.76 5.46
CA LEU A 57 -3.43 2.96 5.75
C LEU A 57 -3.20 4.29 6.45
N VAL A 58 -2.23 4.32 7.34
CA VAL A 58 -1.63 5.53 7.92
C VAL A 58 -0.21 5.68 7.39
N VAL A 59 0.19 6.92 7.11
CA VAL A 59 1.57 7.27 6.76
C VAL A 59 2.28 7.69 8.04
N GLU A 60 3.42 7.06 8.31
CA GLU A 60 4.32 7.42 9.39
C GLU A 60 5.66 7.87 8.80
N THR A 61 6.36 8.76 9.50
CA THR A 61 7.70 9.20 9.12
C THR A 61 8.61 9.08 10.33
N THR A 62 9.57 8.18 10.26
CA THR A 62 10.49 7.85 11.36
C THR A 62 11.92 7.97 10.85
N ASN A 63 12.73 8.81 11.49
CA ASN A 63 14.13 9.05 11.11
C ASN A 63 14.33 9.36 9.60
N GLY A 64 13.37 10.07 9.00
CA GLY A 64 13.41 10.43 7.57
C GLY A 64 12.96 9.32 6.60
N SER A 65 12.61 8.13 7.10
CA SER A 65 11.99 7.07 6.30
C SER A 65 10.46 7.13 6.40
N ILE A 66 9.78 6.89 5.27
CA ILE A 66 8.32 6.87 5.19
C ILE A 66 7.86 5.42 5.24
N SER A 67 6.93 5.11 6.14
CA SER A 67 6.24 3.83 6.25
C SER A 67 4.74 3.97 6.11
N TYR A 68 4.10 2.91 5.64
CA TYR A 68 2.66 2.77 5.51
C TYR A 68 2.20 1.64 6.41
N ARG A 69 1.39 1.94 7.42
CA ARG A 69 0.88 0.98 8.41
C ARG A 69 -0.61 0.74 8.22
N THR A 70 -1.08 -0.50 8.42
CA THR A 70 -2.52 -0.77 8.50
C THR A 70 -3.13 -0.18 9.77
N LEU A 71 -4.38 0.28 9.66
CA LEU A 71 -5.17 0.74 10.80
C LEU A 71 -5.82 -0.42 11.56
#